data_AF-A0A7Z3BIT0-F1
#
_entry.id   AF-A0A7Z3BIT0-F1
#
_cell.length_a   1.000
_cell.length_b   1.000
_cell.length_c   1.000
_cell.angle_alpha   90.00
_cell.angle_beta   90.00
_cell.angle_gamma   90.00
#
_symmetry.space_group_name_H-M   'P 1'
#
loop_
_entity.id
_entity.type
_entity.pdbx_description
1 polymer ?
#
loop_
_entity_poly.entity_id
_entity_poly.type
_entity_poly.pdbx_seq_one_letter_code
_entity_poly.pdbx_strand_id
1 'polypeptide(L)'
;MKRPSVLLILAIGFLCSRAYAQSELEPCGNEFSGEYYARVDRVIAEAVGQRAQLKLTTIPSFEPESGVRLVGTDVYFVKFLNSLWAEATSFDEAGYGHTDYAKPQITTEVRHAPLAPGLAKRVEQVFLQSIANTKKSDELRLDGVTYRFSTDKNSCGTTWSPDPESHGGRLVKVFRLLEKHAVLESASDLKNSEDSISLALDELKVE
;
A
#
# COMPACT_ATOMS: atom_id res chain seq x y z
N MET A 1 -0.86 -16.57 63.12
CA MET A 1 -0.18 -15.55 62.27
C MET A 1 -0.72 -15.70 60.85
N LYS A 2 -1.53 -14.74 60.40
CA LYS A 2 -2.17 -14.75 59.07
C LYS A 2 -1.23 -14.07 58.08
N ARG A 3 -0.82 -14.78 57.02
CA ARG A 3 -0.04 -14.19 55.91
C ARG A 3 -0.97 -13.28 55.11
N PRO A 4 -0.60 -12.01 54.84
CA PRO A 4 -1.39 -11.17 53.95
C PRO A 4 -1.19 -11.62 52.51
N SER A 5 -2.30 -11.57 51.77
CA SER A 5 -2.46 -11.89 50.36
C SER A 5 -1.49 -11.08 49.48
N VAL A 6 -0.55 -11.77 48.82
CA VAL A 6 0.25 -11.21 47.71
C VAL A 6 -0.54 -11.48 46.43
N LEU A 7 -1.57 -10.68 46.18
CA LEU A 7 -2.39 -10.83 44.98
C LEU A 7 -2.90 -9.45 44.55
N LEU A 8 -2.01 -8.50 44.25
CA LEU A 8 -2.42 -7.23 43.63
C LEU A 8 -1.28 -6.38 43.03
N ILE A 9 -0.34 -6.94 42.26
CA ILE A 9 0.58 -6.11 41.44
C ILE A 9 0.83 -6.75 40.06
N LEU A 10 -0.24 -7.17 39.39
CA LEU A 10 -0.15 -7.70 38.01
C LEU A 10 -1.29 -7.21 37.09
N ALA A 11 -2.00 -6.16 37.51
CA ALA A 11 -3.20 -5.67 36.79
C ALA A 11 -3.17 -4.16 36.45
N ILE A 12 -2.01 -3.48 36.57
CA ILE A 12 -1.89 -2.03 36.25
C ILE A 12 -0.71 -1.79 35.27
N GLY A 13 -0.54 -2.69 34.31
CA GLY A 13 0.43 -2.52 33.20
C GLY A 13 -0.16 -2.78 31.82
N PHE A 14 -1.46 -3.10 31.73
CA PHE A 14 -2.14 -3.51 30.50
C PHE A 14 -3.25 -2.55 30.05
N LEU A 15 -3.28 -1.34 30.61
CA LEU A 15 -4.22 -0.29 30.27
C LEU A 15 -3.40 0.93 29.86
N CYS A 16 -3.46 1.30 28.58
CA CYS A 16 -2.85 2.48 27.96
C CYS A 16 -1.50 2.32 27.23
N SER A 17 -1.12 1.11 26.80
CA SER A 17 -0.36 1.01 25.54
C SER A 17 -1.35 1.10 24.38
N ARG A 18 -1.93 2.29 24.14
CA ARG A 18 -2.39 2.59 22.79
C ARG A 18 -1.10 2.68 21.98
N ALA A 19 -0.70 1.59 21.35
CA ALA A 19 0.07 1.70 20.13
C ALA A 19 -0.76 2.67 19.27
N TYR A 20 -0.31 3.92 19.18
CA TYR A 20 -0.85 4.81 18.18
C TYR A 20 -0.52 4.10 16.89
N ALA A 21 -1.54 3.53 16.26
CA ALA A 21 -1.44 3.06 14.89
C ALA A 21 -1.40 4.33 14.03
N GLN A 22 -0.61 4.27 12.97
CA GLN A 22 -0.41 5.38 12.06
C GLN A 22 -1.76 5.99 11.65
N SER A 23 -2.08 7.16 12.23
CA SER A 23 -3.36 7.81 11.98
C SER A 23 -3.40 8.47 10.61
N GLU A 24 -2.23 8.76 10.03
CA GLU A 24 -2.03 9.58 8.84
C GLU A 24 -0.90 8.99 7.99
N LEU A 25 -0.91 9.21 6.68
CA LEU A 25 0.20 8.76 5.83
C LEU A 25 1.52 9.39 6.28
N GLU A 26 2.60 8.62 6.26
CA GLU A 26 3.94 9.17 6.42
C GLU A 26 4.49 9.68 5.09
N PRO A 27 5.27 10.77 5.08
CA PRO A 27 6.04 11.13 3.89
C PRO A 27 6.93 9.97 3.49
N CYS A 28 7.06 9.68 2.19
CA CYS A 28 8.06 8.69 1.79
C CYS A 28 9.45 9.14 2.22
N GLY A 29 10.14 8.28 2.98
CA GLY A 29 11.56 8.45 3.26
C GLY A 29 12.42 8.19 2.01
N ASN A 30 13.60 8.80 1.99
CA ASN A 30 14.63 8.53 0.97
C ASN A 30 15.60 7.41 1.39
N GLU A 31 15.39 6.78 2.55
CA GLU A 31 16.35 5.86 3.17
C GLU A 31 16.17 4.40 2.72
N PHE A 32 17.30 3.67 2.75
CA PHE A 32 17.58 2.24 2.49
C PHE A 32 16.79 1.52 1.37
N SER A 33 15.46 1.60 1.37
CA SER A 33 14.55 0.96 0.43
C SER A 33 14.19 1.83 -0.79
N GLY A 34 14.74 3.05 -0.91
CA GLY A 34 14.40 4.00 -1.98
C GLY A 34 14.65 3.45 -3.39
N GLU A 35 15.80 2.79 -3.61
CA GLU A 35 16.10 2.16 -4.90
C GLU A 35 15.17 0.98 -5.19
N TYR A 36 14.93 0.13 -4.20
CA TYR A 36 14.03 -1.00 -4.32
C TYR A 36 12.62 -0.55 -4.74
N TYR A 37 12.05 0.45 -4.04
CA TYR A 37 10.72 0.97 -4.34
C TYR A 37 10.65 1.61 -5.73
N ALA A 38 11.70 2.34 -6.15
CA ALA A 38 11.77 2.91 -7.48
C ALA A 38 11.81 1.84 -8.57
N ARG A 39 12.45 0.69 -8.33
CA ARG A 39 12.50 -0.44 -9.26
C ARG A 39 11.16 -1.17 -9.35
N VAL A 40 10.50 -1.43 -8.22
CA VAL A 40 9.11 -1.96 -8.22
C VAL A 40 8.20 -1.06 -9.06
N ASP A 41 8.25 0.25 -8.80
CA ASP A 41 7.44 1.22 -9.55
C ASP A 41 7.76 1.23 -11.05
N ARG A 42 9.03 1.07 -11.42
CA ARG A 42 9.47 1.01 -12.82
C ARG A 42 8.90 -0.20 -13.53
N VAL A 43 9.01 -1.40 -12.95
CA VAL A 43 8.47 -2.63 -13.54
C VAL A 43 6.95 -2.48 -13.76
N ILE A 44 6.23 -1.92 -12.78
CA ILE A 44 4.78 -1.65 -12.95
C ILE A 44 4.52 -0.63 -14.06
N ALA A 45 5.30 0.46 -14.12
CA ALA A 45 5.12 1.50 -15.13
C ALA A 45 5.39 0.97 -16.55
N GLU A 46 6.41 0.13 -16.72
CA GLU A 46 6.74 -0.54 -17.97
C GLU A 46 5.61 -1.50 -18.40
N ALA A 47 5.05 -2.27 -17.46
CA ALA A 47 3.93 -3.18 -17.72
C ALA A 47 2.65 -2.45 -18.14
N VAL A 48 2.38 -1.27 -17.58
CA VAL A 48 1.23 -0.43 -17.97
C VAL A 48 1.46 0.32 -19.28
N GLY A 49 2.70 0.72 -19.57
CA GLY A 49 3.08 1.41 -20.80
C GLY A 49 2.52 2.84 -20.95
N GLN A 50 1.89 3.38 -19.90
CA GLN A 50 1.23 4.69 -19.91
C GLN A 50 1.53 5.47 -18.63
N ARG A 51 1.49 6.81 -18.73
CA ARG A 51 1.67 7.69 -17.57
C ARG A 51 0.42 7.70 -16.70
N ALA A 52 0.54 7.20 -15.49
CA ALA A 52 -0.53 7.20 -14.50
C ALA A 52 -0.57 8.51 -13.69
N GLN A 53 -1.78 9.04 -13.45
CA GLN A 53 -1.97 10.20 -12.56
C GLN A 53 -1.88 9.82 -11.07
N LEU A 54 -2.25 8.58 -10.74
CA LEU A 54 -2.17 8.00 -9.41
C LEU A 54 -1.51 6.61 -9.45
N LYS A 55 -0.56 6.40 -8.55
CA LYS A 55 0.22 5.16 -8.41
C LYS A 55 0.06 4.61 -7.00
N LEU A 56 -0.54 3.43 -6.87
CA LEU A 56 -0.72 2.71 -5.62
C LEU A 56 0.13 1.43 -5.69
N THR A 57 1.11 1.25 -4.81
CA THR A 57 2.04 0.12 -4.86
C THR A 57 2.00 -0.63 -3.52
N THR A 58 1.87 -1.96 -3.58
CA THR A 58 1.94 -2.88 -2.44
C THR A 58 3.32 -3.53 -2.43
N ILE A 59 3.99 -3.45 -1.29
CA ILE A 59 5.35 -3.96 -1.08
C ILE A 59 5.34 -4.83 0.18
N PRO A 60 5.02 -6.13 0.04
CA PRO A 60 5.05 -7.08 1.15
C PRO A 60 6.49 -7.49 1.49
N SER A 61 6.70 -8.03 2.69
CA SER A 61 8.05 -8.41 3.15
C SER A 61 8.58 -9.69 2.49
N PHE A 62 7.71 -10.65 2.15
CA PHE A 62 8.11 -11.98 1.64
C PHE A 62 7.22 -12.51 0.51
N GLU A 63 6.40 -11.65 -0.09
CA GLU A 63 5.51 -12.03 -1.20
C GLU A 63 5.83 -11.21 -2.46
N PRO A 64 5.34 -11.62 -3.64
CA PRO A 64 5.45 -10.81 -4.83
C PRO A 64 4.75 -9.45 -4.67
N GLU A 65 5.36 -8.43 -5.26
CA GLU A 65 4.87 -7.06 -5.22
C GLU A 65 3.70 -6.87 -6.20
N SER A 66 2.91 -5.81 -6.01
CA SER A 66 1.83 -5.48 -6.93
C SER A 66 1.54 -3.99 -6.93
N GLY A 67 0.75 -3.53 -7.90
CA GLY A 67 0.28 -2.16 -7.86
C GLY A 67 -0.92 -1.88 -8.75
N VAL A 68 -1.63 -0.82 -8.38
CA VAL A 68 -2.70 -0.21 -9.16
C VAL A 68 -2.21 1.11 -9.76
N ARG A 69 -2.60 1.38 -10.99
CA ARG A 69 -2.36 2.63 -11.71
C ARG A 69 -3.67 3.17 -12.24
N LEU A 70 -3.96 4.44 -11.96
CA LEU A 70 -5.08 5.15 -12.58
C LEU A 70 -4.56 5.94 -13.79
N VAL A 71 -5.05 5.62 -14.98
CA VAL A 71 -4.68 6.27 -16.25
C VAL A 71 -5.96 6.78 -16.92
N GLY A 72 -6.21 8.08 -16.85
CA GLY A 72 -7.49 8.66 -17.25
C GLY A 72 -8.61 8.10 -16.37
N THR A 73 -9.46 7.25 -16.96
CA THR A 73 -10.54 6.54 -16.27
C THR A 73 -10.24 5.06 -16.03
N ASP A 74 -9.17 4.53 -16.63
CA ASP A 74 -8.83 3.11 -16.52
C ASP A 74 -8.00 2.83 -15.27
N VAL A 75 -8.39 1.76 -14.56
CA VAL A 75 -7.66 1.21 -13.42
C VAL A 75 -6.91 -0.01 -13.92
N TYR A 76 -5.59 0.10 -13.97
CA TYR A 76 -4.69 -1.02 -14.25
C TYR A 76 -4.26 -1.66 -12.94
N PHE A 77 -4.35 -2.99 -12.86
CA PHE A 77 -3.73 -3.80 -11.83
C PHE A 77 -2.58 -4.60 -12.43
N VAL A 78 -1.40 -4.46 -11.84
CA VAL A 78 -0.20 -5.21 -12.19
C VAL A 78 0.20 -6.07 -11.01
N LYS A 79 0.27 -7.38 -11.24
CA LYS A 79 0.69 -8.37 -10.25
C LYS A 79 2.02 -8.96 -10.68
N PHE A 80 2.99 -9.00 -9.77
CA PHE A 80 4.24 -9.73 -10.03
C PHE A 80 4.00 -11.22 -9.77
N LEU A 81 4.51 -12.07 -10.65
CA LEU A 81 4.44 -13.53 -10.48
C LEU A 81 5.58 -14.06 -9.62
N ASN A 82 6.65 -13.29 -9.47
CA ASN A 82 7.80 -13.55 -8.63
C ASN A 82 8.24 -12.26 -7.93
N SER A 83 8.77 -12.37 -6.70
CA SER A 83 9.17 -11.20 -5.90
C SER A 83 10.48 -10.60 -6.41
N LEU A 84 10.48 -9.29 -6.65
CA LEU A 84 11.70 -8.56 -7.00
C LEU A 84 12.77 -8.69 -5.92
N TRP A 85 12.38 -8.62 -4.64
CA TRP A 85 13.31 -8.82 -3.53
C TRP A 85 13.97 -10.20 -3.56
N ALA A 86 13.16 -11.26 -3.71
CA ALA A 86 13.67 -12.64 -3.72
C ALA A 86 14.63 -12.90 -4.90
N GLU A 87 14.29 -12.39 -6.08
CA GLU A 87 15.11 -12.53 -7.28
C GLU A 87 16.43 -11.75 -7.19
N ALA A 88 16.38 -10.54 -6.62
CA ALA A 88 17.53 -9.65 -6.50
C ALA A 88 18.48 -10.05 -5.37
N THR A 89 18.01 -10.85 -4.40
CA THR A 89 18.85 -11.30 -3.29
C THR A 89 19.88 -12.32 -3.79
N SER A 90 21.14 -12.07 -3.49
CA SER A 90 22.27 -12.95 -3.76
C SER A 90 23.15 -13.08 -2.51
N PHE A 91 23.83 -14.20 -2.38
CA PHE A 91 24.71 -14.50 -1.25
C PHE A 91 26.12 -14.79 -1.78
N ASP A 92 27.13 -14.23 -1.13
CA ASP A 92 28.52 -14.58 -1.43
C ASP A 92 28.93 -15.93 -0.81
N GLU A 93 30.17 -16.37 -1.07
CA GLU A 93 30.71 -17.63 -0.53
C GLU A 93 30.75 -17.67 1.01
N ALA A 94 30.77 -16.51 1.66
CA ALA A 94 30.73 -16.38 3.12
C ALA A 94 29.30 -16.29 3.68
N GLY A 95 28.28 -16.32 2.82
CA GLY A 95 26.87 -16.27 3.19
C GLY A 95 26.33 -14.86 3.45
N TYR A 96 27.06 -13.79 3.11
CA TYR A 96 26.56 -12.43 3.23
C TYR A 96 25.61 -12.09 2.09
N GLY A 97 24.38 -11.71 2.45
CA GLY A 97 23.36 -11.26 1.52
C GLY A 97 23.65 -9.87 0.98
N HIS A 98 23.52 -9.71 -0.33
CA HIS A 98 23.54 -8.43 -1.02
C HIS A 98 22.47 -8.40 -2.10
N THR A 99 22.14 -7.20 -2.58
CA THR A 99 21.14 -7.02 -3.64
C THR A 99 21.84 -6.81 -4.98
N ASP A 100 21.56 -7.69 -5.95
CA ASP A 100 21.98 -7.55 -7.34
C ASP A 100 20.74 -7.37 -8.22
N TYR A 101 20.52 -6.13 -8.67
CA TYR A 101 19.38 -5.79 -9.53
C TYR A 101 19.62 -6.02 -11.03
N ALA A 102 20.79 -6.52 -11.44
CA ALA A 102 21.03 -6.93 -12.83
C ALA A 102 20.44 -8.32 -13.13
N LYS A 103 20.24 -9.14 -12.09
CA LYS A 103 19.73 -10.51 -12.16
C LYS A 103 18.22 -10.65 -12.38
N PRO A 104 17.34 -9.88 -11.70
CA PRO A 104 15.91 -10.18 -11.70
C PRO A 104 15.27 -10.11 -13.08
N GLN A 105 14.51 -11.14 -13.42
CA GLN A 105 13.57 -11.14 -14.54
C GLN A 105 12.16 -11.26 -13.98
N ILE A 106 11.50 -10.11 -13.80
CA ILE A 106 10.17 -10.08 -13.21
C ILE A 106 9.12 -10.33 -14.28
N THR A 107 8.30 -11.36 -14.05
CA THR A 107 7.13 -11.61 -14.88
C THR A 107 5.92 -10.93 -14.26
N THR A 108 5.13 -10.23 -15.07
CA THR A 108 3.95 -9.51 -14.59
C THR A 108 2.68 -9.97 -15.30
N GLU A 109 1.59 -10.05 -14.55
CA GLU A 109 0.23 -10.09 -15.11
C GLU A 109 -0.39 -8.69 -15.04
N VAL A 110 -1.02 -8.28 -16.14
CA VAL A 110 -1.73 -7.00 -16.23
C VAL A 110 -3.21 -7.26 -16.49
N ARG A 111 -4.06 -6.58 -15.72
CA ARG A 111 -5.51 -6.51 -15.91
C ARG A 111 -5.95 -5.06 -15.79
N HIS A 112 -7.04 -4.70 -16.46
CA HIS A 112 -7.58 -3.36 -16.31
C HIS A 112 -9.08 -3.34 -16.56
N ALA A 113 -9.73 -2.36 -15.94
CA ALA A 113 -11.13 -2.05 -16.16
C ALA A 113 -11.38 -0.54 -16.04
N PRO A 114 -12.36 -0.01 -16.78
CA PRO A 114 -12.71 1.40 -16.71
C PRO A 114 -13.56 1.71 -15.48
N LEU A 115 -13.30 2.86 -14.86
CA LEU A 115 -14.20 3.50 -13.90
C LEU A 115 -15.07 4.56 -14.58
N ALA A 116 -16.25 4.80 -14.02
CA ALA A 116 -17.04 5.98 -14.32
C ALA A 116 -16.20 7.26 -14.13
N PRO A 117 -16.22 8.23 -15.07
CA PRO A 117 -15.32 9.39 -15.04
C PRO A 117 -15.38 10.20 -13.73
N GLY A 118 -16.58 10.36 -13.16
CA GLY A 118 -16.78 11.06 -11.90
C GLY A 118 -16.15 10.32 -10.71
N LEU A 119 -16.19 8.99 -10.72
CA LEU A 119 -15.60 8.16 -9.68
C LEU A 119 -14.08 8.14 -9.78
N ALA A 120 -13.52 7.99 -10.99
CA ALA A 120 -12.07 8.07 -11.23
C ALA A 120 -11.47 9.37 -10.68
N LYS A 121 -12.10 10.50 -10.99
CA LYS A 121 -11.70 11.81 -10.46
C LYS A 121 -11.76 11.86 -8.94
N ARG A 122 -12.80 11.28 -8.34
CA ARG A 122 -12.99 11.27 -6.89
C ARG A 122 -11.95 10.41 -6.18
N VAL A 123 -11.60 9.25 -6.74
CA VAL A 123 -10.49 8.41 -6.28
C VAL A 123 -9.20 9.22 -6.28
N GLU A 124 -8.85 9.83 -7.41
CA GLU A 124 -7.65 10.65 -7.55
C GLU A 124 -7.59 11.76 -6.47
N GLN A 125 -8.67 12.53 -6.31
CA GLN A 125 -8.74 13.63 -5.34
C GLN A 125 -8.50 13.18 -3.91
N VAL A 126 -9.10 12.07 -3.48
CA VAL A 126 -8.95 11.55 -2.11
C VAL A 126 -7.50 11.14 -1.83
N PHE A 127 -6.85 10.43 -2.76
CA PHE A 127 -5.45 10.06 -2.57
C PHE A 127 -4.52 11.28 -2.64
N LEU A 128 -4.76 12.24 -3.54
CA LEU A 128 -3.99 13.48 -3.63
C LEU A 128 -4.05 14.28 -2.32
N GLN A 129 -5.23 14.42 -1.73
CA GLN A 129 -5.43 15.12 -0.47
C GLN A 129 -4.68 14.42 0.67
N SER A 130 -4.81 13.09 0.77
CA SER A 130 -4.09 12.30 1.78
C SER A 130 -2.58 12.38 1.64
N ILE A 131 -2.05 12.34 0.41
CA ILE A 131 -0.61 12.49 0.13
C ILE A 131 -0.13 13.89 0.51
N ALA A 132 -0.94 14.94 0.28
CA ALA A 132 -0.58 16.31 0.65
C ALA A 132 -0.54 16.52 2.17
N ASN A 133 -1.31 15.73 2.93
CA ASN A 133 -1.46 15.86 4.38
C ASN A 133 -0.56 14.89 5.19
N THR A 134 0.46 14.31 4.57
CA THR A 134 1.35 13.34 5.26
C THR A 134 1.98 13.93 6.51
N LYS A 135 2.07 13.13 7.59
CA LYS A 135 2.71 13.50 8.87
C LYS A 135 3.73 12.45 9.25
N LYS A 136 4.89 12.88 9.75
CA LYS A 136 5.89 11.94 10.30
C LYS A 136 5.29 11.28 11.55
N SER A 137 5.49 9.98 11.67
CA SER A 137 5.26 9.24 12.91
C SER A 137 6.59 8.73 13.44
N ASP A 138 6.62 8.41 14.74
CA ASP A 138 7.75 7.76 15.40
C ASP A 138 7.56 6.22 15.48
N GLU A 139 6.63 5.65 14.70
CA GLU A 139 6.33 4.22 14.74
C GLU A 139 7.46 3.38 14.14
N LEU A 140 7.84 2.32 14.86
CA LEU A 140 8.81 1.34 14.38
C LEU A 140 8.14 0.42 13.35
N ARG A 141 8.73 0.34 12.16
CA ARG A 141 8.30 -0.57 11.09
C ARG A 141 8.97 -1.94 11.31
N LEU A 142 8.17 -3.01 11.39
CA LEU A 142 8.63 -4.40 11.49
C LEU A 142 8.29 -5.17 10.19
N ASP A 143 8.05 -6.49 10.30
CA ASP A 143 7.52 -7.33 9.22
C ASP A 143 6.07 -6.99 8.88
N GLY A 144 5.78 -6.80 7.59
CA GLY A 144 4.43 -6.44 7.16
C GLY A 144 4.33 -6.09 5.69
N VAL A 145 3.33 -5.27 5.38
CA VAL A 145 3.06 -4.79 4.03
C VAL A 145 3.14 -3.28 4.01
N THR A 146 4.09 -2.75 3.24
CA THR A 146 4.15 -1.32 2.94
C THR A 146 3.21 -1.03 1.77
N TYR A 147 2.36 -0.03 1.96
CA TYR A 147 1.54 0.57 0.91
C TYR A 147 2.10 1.95 0.59
N ARG A 148 2.47 2.17 -0.67
CA ARG A 148 3.00 3.44 -1.14
C ARG A 148 2.03 4.07 -2.14
N PHE A 149 1.63 5.29 -1.86
CA PHE A 149 0.72 6.09 -2.68
C PHE A 149 1.50 7.27 -3.25
N SER A 150 1.50 7.43 -4.57
CA SER A 150 2.25 8.51 -5.22
C SER A 150 1.55 9.09 -6.43
N THR A 151 1.90 10.33 -6.74
CA THR A 151 1.35 11.09 -7.87
C THR A 151 2.31 11.07 -9.06
N ASP A 152 1.84 11.56 -10.21
CA ASP A 152 2.66 11.76 -11.40
C ASP A 152 3.76 12.83 -11.22
N LYS A 153 3.63 13.66 -10.18
CA LYS A 153 4.63 14.66 -9.72
C LYS A 153 5.57 14.12 -8.64
N ASN A 154 5.52 12.81 -8.34
CA ASN A 154 6.34 12.14 -7.32
C ASN A 154 6.12 12.62 -5.88
N SER A 155 5.07 13.39 -5.59
CA SER A 155 4.58 13.52 -4.21
C SER A 155 4.10 12.16 -3.75
N CYS A 156 4.42 11.76 -2.52
CA CYS A 156 4.03 10.44 -2.05
C CYS A 156 3.89 10.33 -0.53
N GLY A 157 3.00 9.42 -0.14
CA GLY A 157 2.77 9.00 1.24
C GLY A 157 2.81 7.49 1.34
N THR A 158 3.22 6.99 2.50
CA THR A 158 3.29 5.56 2.78
C THR A 158 2.55 5.23 4.06
N THR A 159 1.97 4.03 4.09
CA THR A 159 1.52 3.41 5.33
C THR A 159 2.02 1.98 5.40
N TRP A 160 2.26 1.47 6.61
CA TRP A 160 2.78 0.13 6.83
C TRP A 160 1.81 -0.63 7.72
N SER A 161 1.24 -1.72 7.19
CA SER A 161 0.26 -2.59 7.88
C SER A 161 -0.73 -1.82 8.78
N PRO A 162 -1.46 -0.80 8.26
CA PRO A 162 -2.26 0.09 9.09
C PRO A 162 -3.41 -0.63 9.79
N ASP A 163 -3.85 -0.07 10.92
CA ASP A 163 -5.14 -0.41 11.52
C ASP A 163 -6.26 -0.18 10.49
N PRO A 164 -7.17 -1.14 10.23
CA PRO A 164 -8.25 -1.00 9.26
C PRO A 164 -9.14 0.25 9.46
N GLU A 165 -9.30 0.71 10.70
CA GLU A 165 -10.12 1.86 11.07
C GLU A 165 -9.35 3.19 11.04
N SER A 166 -8.03 3.16 10.83
CA SER A 166 -7.24 4.37 10.60
C SER A 166 -7.49 4.96 9.21
N HIS A 167 -7.07 6.21 8.98
CA HIS A 167 -7.10 6.82 7.65
C HIS A 167 -6.30 6.01 6.63
N GLY A 168 -5.11 5.55 7.01
CA GLY A 168 -4.27 4.67 6.18
C GLY A 168 -4.97 3.35 5.84
N GLY A 169 -5.64 2.72 6.82
CA GLY A 169 -6.40 1.49 6.63
C GLY A 169 -7.58 1.67 5.66
N ARG A 170 -8.33 2.76 5.78
CA ARG A 170 -9.42 3.10 4.86
C ARG A 170 -8.92 3.39 3.44
N LEU A 171 -7.76 4.04 3.28
CA LEU A 171 -7.12 4.20 1.95
C LEU A 171 -6.69 2.86 1.35
N VAL A 172 -6.14 1.95 2.17
CA VAL A 172 -5.80 0.59 1.74
C VAL A 172 -7.05 -0.18 1.32
N LYS A 173 -8.19 -0.02 2.03
CA LYS A 173 -9.47 -0.62 1.62
C LYS A 173 -9.88 -0.16 0.22
N VAL A 174 -9.81 1.15 -0.08
CA VAL A 174 -10.07 1.68 -1.43
C VAL A 174 -9.11 1.09 -2.46
N PHE A 175 -7.81 1.04 -2.16
CA PHE A 175 -6.81 0.41 -3.03
C PHE A 175 -7.18 -1.06 -3.34
N ARG A 176 -7.51 -1.87 -2.33
CA ARG A 176 -7.90 -3.27 -2.55
C ARG A 176 -9.19 -3.41 -3.36
N LEU A 177 -10.12 -2.47 -3.26
CA LEU A 177 -11.30 -2.45 -4.11
C LEU A 177 -10.95 -2.12 -5.57
N LEU A 178 -10.03 -1.20 -5.83
CA LEU A 178 -9.54 -0.89 -7.17
C LEU A 178 -8.78 -2.08 -7.80
N GLU A 179 -7.97 -2.77 -7.00
CA GLU A 179 -7.30 -4.01 -7.42
C GLU A 179 -8.33 -5.06 -7.89
N LYS A 180 -9.37 -5.29 -7.08
CA LYS A 180 -10.46 -6.21 -7.44
C LYS A 180 -11.27 -5.72 -8.64
N HIS A 181 -11.48 -4.41 -8.77
CA HIS A 181 -12.22 -3.82 -9.88
C HIS A 181 -11.52 -4.09 -11.22
N ALA A 182 -10.20 -3.93 -11.27
CA ALA A 182 -9.40 -4.08 -12.48
C ALA A 182 -9.44 -5.49 -13.11
N VAL A 183 -9.88 -6.51 -12.37
CA VAL A 183 -9.97 -7.90 -12.86
C VAL A 183 -11.39 -8.29 -13.31
N LEU A 184 -12.35 -7.38 -13.25
CA LEU A 184 -13.74 -7.62 -13.63
C LEU A 184 -13.96 -7.37 -15.12
N GLU A 185 -14.83 -8.17 -15.73
CA GLU A 185 -15.16 -8.07 -17.17
C GLU A 185 -16.63 -7.75 -17.43
N SER A 186 -17.53 -8.08 -16.49
CA SER A 186 -18.98 -7.90 -16.69
C SER A 186 -19.45 -6.52 -16.26
N ALA A 187 -20.37 -5.92 -17.04
CA ALA A 187 -20.89 -4.59 -16.74
C ALA A 187 -21.63 -4.51 -15.39
N SER A 188 -22.31 -5.58 -14.99
CA SER A 188 -22.99 -5.65 -13.68
C SER A 188 -21.99 -5.69 -12.52
N ASP A 189 -20.91 -6.46 -12.66
CA ASP A 189 -19.90 -6.57 -11.60
C ASP A 189 -19.10 -5.27 -11.48
N LEU A 190 -18.76 -4.65 -12.61
CA LEU A 190 -18.11 -3.34 -12.64
C LEU A 190 -18.94 -2.31 -11.90
N LYS A 191 -20.24 -2.22 -12.19
CA LYS A 191 -21.15 -1.30 -11.50
C LYS A 191 -21.22 -1.56 -9.99
N ASN A 192 -21.38 -2.81 -9.57
CA ASN A 192 -21.41 -3.17 -8.14
C ASN A 192 -20.09 -2.84 -7.44
N SER A 193 -18.97 -3.02 -8.14
CA SER A 193 -17.65 -2.65 -7.66
C SER A 193 -17.49 -1.14 -7.53
N GLU A 194 -17.97 -0.35 -8.50
CA GLU A 194 -18.00 1.12 -8.43
C GLU A 194 -18.84 1.63 -7.26
N ASP A 195 -20.01 1.03 -7.01
CA ASP A 195 -20.84 1.35 -5.85
C ASP A 195 -20.07 1.10 -4.54
N SER A 196 -19.34 -0.01 -4.46
CA SER A 196 -18.50 -0.35 -3.29
C SER A 196 -17.33 0.61 -3.11
N ILE A 197 -16.67 1.02 -4.20
CA ILE A 197 -15.60 2.02 -4.18
C ILE A 197 -16.16 3.37 -3.73
N SER A 198 -17.32 3.78 -4.25
CA SER A 198 -17.95 5.04 -3.87
C SER A 198 -18.28 5.08 -2.37
N LEU A 199 -18.85 4.00 -1.83
CA LEU A 199 -19.15 3.88 -0.40
C LEU A 199 -17.87 3.98 0.46
N ALA A 200 -16.80 3.28 0.07
CA ALA A 200 -15.52 3.37 0.78
C ALA A 200 -14.91 4.79 0.72
N LEU A 201 -15.10 5.51 -0.39
CA LEU A 201 -14.70 6.92 -0.51
C LEU A 201 -15.59 7.87 0.30
N ASP A 202 -16.82 7.50 0.65
CA ASP A 202 -17.68 8.28 1.53
C ASP A 202 -17.21 8.19 2.99
N GLU A 203 -16.70 7.02 3.41
CA GLU A 203 -16.11 6.82 4.75
C GLU A 203 -14.85 7.68 4.99
N LEU A 204 -14.14 8.07 3.93
CA LEU A 204 -12.94 8.90 3.98
C LEU A 204 -13.24 10.41 4.04
N LYS A 205 -14.50 10.83 3.91
CA LYS A 205 -14.91 12.25 3.93
C LYS A 205 -15.18 12.80 5.34
N VAL A 206 -14.91 12.02 6.38
CA VAL A 206 -15.13 12.43 7.77
C VAL A 206 -13.78 12.87 8.34
N GLU A 207 -13.42 14.15 8.13
CA GLU A 207 -12.60 15.00 9.01
C GLU A 207 -12.38 16.41 8.41
#